data_AF-A0A0D3EYL6-F1
#
_entry.id   AF-A0A0D3EYL6-F1
#
_cell.length_a   1.000
_cell.length_b   1.000
_cell.length_c   1.000
_cell.angle_alpha   90.00
_cell.angle_beta   90.00
_cell.angle_gamma   90.00
#
_symmetry.space_group_name_H-M   'P 1'
#
loop_
_entity.id
_entity.type
_entity.pdbx_description
1 polymer ?
#
loop_
_entity_poly.entity_id
_entity_poly.type
_entity_poly.pdbx_seq_one_letter_code
_entity_poly.pdbx_strand_id
1 'polypeptide(L)'
;MGKEMNLIREDEYGGGGVGFEPTEDELMLHFLRPQLRGFAPRVAGAVVEADPCGAAPWELLARHGRREEGFFFSARARRKPSVRRTVAGGGGGGGAWMHSSTKNGQSVTDLGVVVRWCRINYCFYVRGEMGQQRSTGWMMAEYEITDPRCYRRADDGEEDDFWVLCHVRKSSRPSAAKISPAKPARRRKPTAAADVRAA
;
A
#
# COMPACT_ATOMS: atom_id res chain seq x y z
N MET A 1 -30.05 22.47 -9.49
CA MET A 1 -30.32 21.91 -8.14
C MET A 1 -28.99 21.68 -7.45
N GLY A 2 -28.63 22.55 -6.50
CA GLY A 2 -27.47 22.34 -5.63
C GLY A 2 -27.80 21.26 -4.61
N LYS A 3 -27.04 20.16 -4.62
CA LYS A 3 -27.03 19.26 -3.45
C LYS A 3 -26.29 20.00 -2.34
N GLU A 4 -27.00 20.26 -1.26
CA GLU A 4 -26.45 20.82 -0.04
C GLU A 4 -25.29 19.93 0.43
N MET A 5 -24.11 20.53 0.51
CA MET A 5 -22.87 19.84 0.84
C MET A 5 -22.76 19.80 2.36
N ASN A 6 -22.98 18.63 2.96
CA ASN A 6 -22.69 18.43 4.38
C ASN A 6 -21.17 18.56 4.58
N LEU A 7 -20.76 19.75 5.03
CA LEU A 7 -19.46 20.00 5.63
C LEU A 7 -19.52 19.35 7.02
N ILE A 8 -18.99 18.13 7.14
CA ILE A 8 -18.83 17.48 8.45
C ILE A 8 -17.79 18.31 9.21
N ARG A 9 -18.26 19.05 10.21
CA ARG A 9 -17.42 19.85 11.12
C ARG A 9 -16.61 18.92 12.01
N GLU A 10 -15.42 19.38 12.41
CA GLU A 10 -14.43 18.63 13.21
C GLU A 10 -14.97 18.16 14.58
N ASP A 11 -16.10 18.70 15.02
CA ASP A 11 -16.66 18.51 16.36
C ASP A 11 -17.48 17.21 16.51
N GLU A 12 -17.89 16.57 15.40
CA GLU A 12 -18.74 15.35 15.44
C GLU A 12 -17.97 14.03 15.56
N TYR A 13 -16.63 14.05 15.50
CA TYR A 13 -15.83 12.83 15.72
C TYR A 13 -15.56 12.52 17.20
N GLY A 14 -16.01 13.38 18.13
CA GLY A 14 -15.82 13.24 19.58
C GLY A 14 -16.90 12.45 20.33
N GLY A 15 -17.99 12.04 19.69
CA GLY A 15 -19.07 11.34 20.39
C GLY A 15 -20.07 10.70 19.43
N GLY A 16 -19.89 9.41 19.15
CA GLY A 16 -20.88 8.60 18.41
C GLY A 16 -20.93 8.82 16.89
N GLY A 17 -19.77 9.04 16.25
CA GLY A 17 -19.66 9.27 14.81
C GLY A 17 -19.52 8.00 13.97
N VAL A 18 -20.16 8.00 12.79
CA VAL A 18 -19.95 7.02 11.71
C VAL A 18 -18.46 6.84 11.41
N GLY A 19 -18.00 5.59 11.31
CA GLY A 19 -16.60 5.27 11.03
C GLY A 19 -16.15 5.79 9.67
N PHE A 20 -14.86 6.12 9.54
CA PHE A 20 -14.25 6.48 8.27
C PHE A 20 -14.14 5.24 7.36
N GLU A 21 -15.16 5.00 6.53
CA GLU A 21 -15.24 3.86 5.60
C GLU A 21 -15.34 4.35 4.14
N PRO A 22 -14.25 4.92 3.57
CA PRO A 22 -14.30 5.50 2.24
C PRO A 22 -14.41 4.43 1.14
N THR A 23 -15.21 4.73 0.12
CA THR A 23 -15.27 3.98 -1.13
C THR A 23 -14.01 4.17 -1.97
N GLU A 24 -13.80 3.30 -2.97
CA GLU A 24 -12.69 3.46 -3.92
C GLU A 24 -12.75 4.81 -4.65
N ASP A 25 -13.95 5.28 -5.00
CA ASP A 25 -14.14 6.60 -5.62
C ASP A 25 -13.76 7.75 -4.68
N GLU A 26 -14.15 7.68 -3.40
CA GLU A 26 -13.78 8.71 -2.43
C GLU A 26 -12.28 8.72 -2.18
N LEU A 27 -11.64 7.55 -2.04
CA LEU A 27 -10.18 7.44 -1.92
C LEU A 27 -9.47 8.10 -3.10
N MET A 28 -9.94 7.87 -4.33
CA MET A 28 -9.30 8.40 -5.53
C MET A 28 -9.57 9.88 -5.73
N LEU A 29 -10.83 10.30 -5.64
CA LEU A 29 -11.27 11.64 -6.04
C LEU A 29 -11.14 12.67 -4.92
N HIS A 30 -11.24 12.26 -3.65
CA HIS A 30 -11.26 13.18 -2.51
C HIS A 30 -10.03 13.10 -1.61
N PHE A 31 -9.17 12.10 -1.78
CA PHE A 31 -7.92 11.97 -1.02
C PHE A 31 -6.69 11.97 -1.94
N LEU A 32 -6.51 10.92 -2.76
CA LEU A 32 -5.28 10.73 -3.52
C LEU A 32 -5.07 11.77 -4.63
N ARG A 33 -6.09 12.04 -5.45
CA ARG A 33 -5.98 13.03 -6.53
C ARG A 33 -5.73 14.46 -6.02
N PRO A 34 -6.42 14.95 -4.96
CA PRO A 34 -6.07 16.22 -4.31
C PRO A 34 -4.64 16.25 -3.77
N GLN A 35 -4.19 15.21 -3.06
CA GLN A 35 -2.82 15.12 -2.54
C GLN A 35 -1.78 15.22 -3.66
N LEU A 36 -1.99 14.51 -4.78
CA LEU A 36 -1.14 14.57 -5.96
C LEU A 36 -1.12 15.93 -6.67
N ARG A 37 -2.07 16.82 -6.35
CA ARG A 37 -2.14 18.20 -6.84
C ARG A 37 -1.64 19.22 -5.82
N GLY A 38 -1.15 18.77 -4.67
CA GLY A 38 -0.72 19.63 -3.57
C GLY A 38 -1.87 20.28 -2.79
N PHE A 39 -3.10 19.76 -2.89
CA PHE A 39 -4.23 20.22 -2.08
C PHE A 39 -4.32 19.44 -0.77
N ALA A 40 -4.76 20.13 0.29
CA ALA A 40 -5.03 19.50 1.58
C ALA A 40 -6.13 18.42 1.47
N PRO A 41 -6.04 17.32 2.24
CA PRO A 41 -7.08 16.29 2.28
C PRO A 41 -8.42 16.86 2.74
N ARG A 42 -9.52 16.34 2.19
CA ARG A 42 -10.88 16.79 2.51
C ARG A 42 -11.25 16.62 3.99
N VAL A 43 -10.70 15.59 4.64
CA VAL A 43 -10.89 15.32 6.06
C VAL A 43 -9.53 15.30 6.73
N ALA A 44 -9.30 16.28 7.60
CA ALA A 44 -8.03 16.44 8.31
C ALA A 44 -7.73 15.18 9.12
N GLY A 45 -6.50 14.69 9.01
CA GLY A 45 -6.05 13.52 9.75
C GLY A 45 -6.71 12.19 9.35
N ALA A 46 -7.58 12.11 8.35
CA ALA A 46 -8.14 10.82 7.91
C ALA A 46 -7.07 9.92 7.24
N VAL A 47 -6.18 10.54 6.47
CA VAL A 47 -5.03 9.90 5.82
C VAL A 47 -3.76 10.65 6.25
N VAL A 48 -2.74 9.94 6.72
CA VAL A 48 -1.50 10.55 7.24
C VAL A 48 -0.28 10.16 6.41
N GLU A 49 0.73 11.01 6.33
CA GLU A 49 1.94 10.67 5.58
C GLU A 49 2.81 9.67 6.35
N ALA A 50 3.07 8.50 5.76
CA ALA A 50 3.97 7.48 6.28
C ALA A 50 4.32 6.45 5.20
N ASP A 51 5.47 5.80 5.31
CA ASP A 51 5.79 4.61 4.49
C ASP A 51 5.32 3.32 5.20
N PRO A 52 4.33 2.59 4.66
CA PRO A 52 3.89 1.33 5.23
C PRO A 52 4.93 0.21 5.20
N CYS A 53 6.03 0.38 4.46
CA CYS A 53 7.15 -0.55 4.44
C CYS A 53 8.23 -0.20 5.47
N GLY A 54 8.12 0.94 6.16
CA GLY A 54 9.12 1.40 7.15
C GLY A 54 9.02 0.71 8.52
N ALA A 55 7.92 0.03 8.82
CA ALA A 55 7.68 -0.66 10.08
C ALA A 55 6.70 -1.82 9.93
N ALA A 56 6.61 -2.68 10.95
CA ALA A 56 5.61 -3.72 10.97
C ALA A 56 4.20 -3.09 11.10
N PRO A 57 3.13 -3.72 10.56
CA PRO A 57 1.81 -3.10 10.50
C PRO A 57 1.28 -2.59 11.85
N TRP A 58 1.46 -3.38 12.92
CA TRP A 58 1.03 -3.03 14.28
C TRP A 58 1.84 -1.87 14.86
N GLU A 59 3.14 -1.79 14.58
CA GLU A 59 3.98 -0.66 15.00
C GLU A 59 3.64 0.60 14.22
N LEU A 60 3.45 0.49 12.90
CA LEU A 60 3.02 1.59 12.05
C LEU A 60 1.73 2.22 12.60
N LEU A 61 0.70 1.39 12.84
CA LEU A 61 -0.57 1.85 13.39
C LEU A 61 -0.40 2.51 14.77
N ALA A 62 0.36 1.87 15.67
CA ALA A 62 0.62 2.43 17.00
C ALA A 62 1.33 3.80 16.96
N ARG A 63 2.33 3.97 16.09
CA ARG A 63 3.06 5.25 15.91
C ARG A 63 2.15 6.40 15.46
N HIS A 64 1.06 6.08 14.75
CA HIS A 64 0.10 7.05 14.23
C HIS A 64 -1.23 7.06 15.00
N GLY A 65 -1.28 6.50 16.22
CA GLY A 65 -2.48 6.52 17.06
C GLY A 65 -3.66 5.73 16.49
N ARG A 66 -3.40 4.75 15.63
CA ARG A 66 -4.40 3.88 15.00
C ARG A 66 -4.47 2.52 15.69
N ARG A 67 -5.62 1.86 15.59
CA ARG A 67 -5.86 0.55 16.25
C ARG A 67 -6.02 -0.58 15.24
N GLU A 68 -7.14 -0.60 14.53
CA GLU A 68 -7.54 -1.75 13.69
C GLU A 68 -7.13 -1.57 12.22
N GLU A 69 -7.19 -0.32 11.76
CA GLU A 69 -6.81 0.08 10.41
C GLU A 69 -6.32 1.53 10.37
N GLY A 70 -5.67 1.87 9.26
CA GLY A 70 -5.17 3.21 8.99
C GLY A 70 -4.95 3.43 7.50
N PHE A 71 -5.07 4.70 7.11
CA PHE A 71 -4.84 5.16 5.74
C PHE A 71 -3.61 6.05 5.71
N PHE A 72 -2.75 5.83 4.72
CA PHE A 72 -1.45 6.47 4.64
C PHE A 72 -1.17 7.00 3.24
N PHE A 73 -0.62 8.21 3.14
CA PHE A 73 0.03 8.67 1.92
C PHE A 73 1.49 8.23 1.96
N SER A 74 1.91 7.49 0.94
CA SER A 74 3.29 7.00 0.82
C SER A 74 3.93 7.59 -0.43
N ALA A 75 5.08 8.23 -0.27
CA ALA A 75 5.86 8.74 -1.38
C ALA A 75 6.50 7.56 -2.14
N ARG A 76 6.40 7.59 -3.47
CA ARG A 76 6.96 6.61 -4.40
C ARG A 76 7.79 7.33 -5.45
N ALA A 77 8.89 6.71 -5.84
CA ALA A 77 9.75 7.22 -6.89
C ALA A 77 9.58 6.37 -8.16
N ARG A 78 9.27 6.99 -9.29
CA ARG A 78 9.10 6.33 -10.60
C ARG A 78 10.37 5.66 -11.11
N ARG A 79 11.54 6.18 -10.72
CA ARG A 79 12.85 5.75 -11.20
C ARG A 79 13.66 4.91 -10.22
N LYS A 80 13.13 4.60 -9.03
CA LYS A 80 13.86 3.78 -8.05
C LYS A 80 13.58 2.28 -8.26
N PRO A 81 14.57 1.40 -8.01
CA PRO A 81 14.36 -0.04 -8.03
C PRO A 81 13.27 -0.43 -7.03
N SER A 82 12.62 -1.58 -7.28
CA SER A 82 11.43 -2.05 -6.58
C SER A 82 11.42 -1.69 -5.09
N VAL A 83 10.34 -1.02 -4.63
CA VAL A 83 10.08 -0.70 -3.22
C VAL A 83 10.49 -1.87 -2.34
N ARG A 84 11.33 -1.61 -1.33
CA ARG A 84 11.76 -2.63 -0.38
C ARG A 84 10.55 -3.03 0.47
N ARG A 85 9.90 -4.12 0.07
CA ARG A 85 8.72 -4.70 0.76
C ARG A 85 9.10 -5.54 1.98
N THR A 86 10.33 -5.40 2.48
CA THR A 86 10.83 -6.09 3.68
C THR A 86 10.95 -5.08 4.80
N VAL A 87 10.23 -5.34 5.88
CA VAL A 87 10.31 -4.62 7.14
C VAL A 87 11.43 -5.27 7.95
N ALA A 88 12.49 -4.52 8.23
CA ALA A 88 13.53 -4.94 9.15
C ALA A 88 12.96 -5.00 10.57
N GLY A 89 13.07 -6.14 11.23
CA GLY A 89 12.75 -6.24 12.65
C GLY A 89 14.04 -6.23 13.46
N GLY A 90 14.10 -5.40 14.50
CA GLY A 90 15.04 -5.63 15.59
C GLY A 90 14.71 -6.95 16.31
N GLY A 91 15.73 -7.62 16.85
CA GLY A 91 15.57 -8.73 17.80
C GLY A 91 14.65 -9.89 17.37
N GLY A 92 14.50 -10.17 16.06
CA GLY A 92 13.71 -11.30 15.55
C GLY A 92 12.30 -10.97 15.02
N GLY A 93 11.87 -9.70 15.00
CA GLY A 93 10.50 -9.30 14.62
C GLY A 93 10.26 -8.85 13.17
N GLY A 94 11.09 -9.26 12.21
CA GLY A 94 11.02 -8.78 10.82
C GLY A 94 9.96 -9.48 9.97
N GLY A 95 9.56 -8.86 8.86
CA GLY A 95 8.58 -9.44 7.95
C GLY A 95 8.63 -8.90 6.53
N ALA A 96 7.78 -9.44 5.67
CA ALA A 96 7.68 -9.05 4.27
C ALA A 96 6.22 -8.90 3.84
N TRP A 97 5.95 -7.82 3.11
CA TRP A 97 4.73 -7.65 2.35
C TRP A 97 4.81 -8.47 1.06
N MET A 98 3.95 -9.49 0.95
CA MET A 98 3.86 -10.35 -0.23
C MET A 98 2.64 -9.99 -1.06
N HIS A 99 2.80 -9.87 -2.37
CA HIS A 99 1.71 -9.60 -3.32
C HIS A 99 0.63 -10.69 -3.20
N SER A 100 -0.62 -10.26 -3.22
CA SER A 100 -1.78 -11.15 -3.19
C SER A 100 -2.61 -11.02 -4.47
N SER A 101 -2.99 -9.81 -4.87
CA SER A 101 -3.83 -9.58 -6.04
C SER A 101 -3.69 -8.15 -6.55
N THR A 102 -4.16 -7.93 -7.78
CA THR A 102 -4.25 -6.60 -8.40
C THR A 102 -5.65 -6.42 -8.97
N LYS A 103 -6.24 -5.25 -8.77
CA LYS A 103 -7.53 -4.83 -9.35
C LYS A 103 -7.34 -3.48 -10.04
N ASN A 104 -7.84 -3.35 -11.26
CA ASN A 104 -7.92 -2.05 -11.94
C ASN A 104 -9.34 -1.49 -11.81
N GLY A 105 -9.47 -0.17 -11.85
CA GLY A 105 -10.75 0.50 -11.82
C GLY A 105 -10.68 1.91 -12.41
N GLN A 106 -11.83 2.58 -12.39
CA GLN A 106 -11.96 3.95 -12.82
C GLN A 106 -12.99 4.67 -11.97
N SER A 107 -12.75 5.96 -11.75
CA SER A 107 -13.65 6.90 -11.09
C SER A 107 -13.91 8.07 -12.04
N VAL A 108 -15.05 8.74 -11.92
CA VAL A 108 -15.40 9.87 -12.79
C VAL A 108 -15.67 11.09 -11.92
N THR A 109 -14.98 12.19 -12.19
CA THR A 109 -15.23 13.46 -11.49
C THR A 109 -16.56 14.07 -11.91
N ASP A 110 -17.08 15.03 -11.13
CA ASP A 110 -18.27 15.81 -11.49
C ASP A 110 -18.16 16.54 -12.85
N LEU A 111 -16.93 16.84 -13.29
CA LEU A 111 -16.64 17.46 -14.59
C LEU A 111 -16.48 16.44 -15.75
N GLY A 112 -16.80 15.16 -15.53
CA GLY A 112 -16.70 14.11 -16.55
C GLY A 112 -15.28 13.58 -16.81
N VAL A 113 -14.25 14.04 -16.07
CA VAL A 113 -12.89 13.51 -16.19
C VAL A 113 -12.82 12.09 -15.63
N VAL A 114 -12.40 11.14 -16.47
CA VAL A 114 -12.15 9.75 -16.08
C VAL A 114 -10.77 9.64 -15.42
N VAL A 115 -10.74 9.10 -14.20
CA VAL A 115 -9.54 8.84 -13.40
C VAL A 115 -9.35 7.34 -13.31
N ARG A 116 -8.35 6.80 -14.03
CA ARG A 116 -8.01 5.37 -13.97
C ARG A 116 -7.06 5.10 -12.83
N TRP A 117 -7.27 3.98 -12.14
CA TRP A 117 -6.46 3.60 -10.99
C TRP A 117 -6.22 2.09 -10.94
N CYS A 118 -5.18 1.71 -10.21
CA CYS A 118 -4.91 0.32 -9.83
C CYS A 118 -4.87 0.20 -8.30
N ARG A 119 -5.30 -0.96 -7.80
CA ARG A 119 -5.22 -1.36 -6.40
C ARG A 119 -4.44 -2.65 -6.30
N ILE A 120 -3.33 -2.63 -5.58
CA ILE A 120 -2.49 -3.80 -5.33
C ILE A 120 -2.65 -4.22 -3.89
N ASN A 121 -3.07 -5.47 -3.67
CA ASN A 121 -3.24 -6.03 -2.34
C ASN A 121 -2.00 -6.84 -1.94
N TYR A 122 -1.61 -6.70 -0.69
CA TYR A 122 -0.51 -7.40 -0.06
C TYR A 122 -0.95 -8.04 1.26
N CYS A 123 -0.27 -9.11 1.63
CA CYS A 123 -0.40 -9.75 2.93
C CYS A 123 0.97 -9.71 3.64
N PHE A 124 1.00 -9.40 4.93
CA PHE A 124 2.24 -9.35 5.70
C PHE A 124 2.57 -10.71 6.32
N TYR A 125 3.79 -11.17 6.09
CA TYR A 125 4.30 -12.43 6.61
C TYR A 125 5.53 -12.21 7.48
N VAL A 126 5.64 -13.00 8.53
CA VAL A 126 6.82 -13.05 9.40
C VAL A 126 7.50 -14.40 9.27
N ARG A 127 8.82 -14.41 9.51
CA ARG A 127 9.58 -15.66 9.59
C ARG A 127 9.32 -16.30 10.95
N GLY A 128 8.74 -17.50 10.96
CA GLY A 128 8.63 -18.33 12.16
C GLY A 128 9.98 -18.92 12.56
N GLU A 129 10.02 -19.49 13.77
CA GLU A 129 11.23 -20.06 14.39
C GLU A 129 11.92 -21.11 13.51
N MET A 130 11.14 -21.93 12.80
CA MET A 130 11.64 -22.96 11.88
C MET A 130 11.87 -22.44 10.45
N GLY A 131 11.92 -21.12 10.24
CA GLY A 131 12.12 -20.50 8.94
C GLY A 131 10.90 -20.47 8.02
N GLN A 132 9.75 -20.98 8.46
CA GLN A 132 8.49 -20.94 7.72
C GLN A 132 7.93 -19.51 7.65
N GLN A 133 7.37 -19.11 6.51
CA GLN A 133 6.62 -17.86 6.41
C GLN A 133 5.22 -18.05 7.00
N ARG A 134 4.88 -17.26 8.02
CA ARG A 134 3.56 -17.28 8.66
C ARG A 134 2.80 -16.01 8.32
N SER A 135 1.58 -16.17 7.81
CA SER A 135 0.68 -15.03 7.61
C SER A 135 0.34 -14.44 8.96
N THR A 136 0.43 -13.12 9.07
CA THR A 136 0.08 -12.39 10.29
C THR A 136 -1.39 -11.93 10.31
N GLY A 137 -2.13 -12.18 9.22
CA GLY A 137 -3.47 -11.64 9.03
C GLY A 137 -3.51 -10.15 8.68
N TRP A 138 -2.37 -9.45 8.66
CA TRP A 138 -2.31 -8.06 8.21
C TRP A 138 -2.32 -7.96 6.69
N MET A 139 -3.11 -7.01 6.19
CA MET A 139 -3.26 -6.73 4.77
C MET A 139 -2.96 -5.25 4.48
N MET A 140 -2.47 -4.98 3.28
CA MET A 140 -2.29 -3.64 2.76
C MET A 140 -2.88 -3.57 1.35
N ALA A 141 -3.70 -2.56 1.08
CA ALA A 141 -4.11 -2.19 -0.26
C ALA A 141 -3.41 -0.88 -0.65
N GLU A 142 -2.58 -0.90 -1.69
CA GLU A 142 -1.95 0.28 -2.27
C GLU A 142 -2.73 0.71 -3.51
N TYR A 143 -3.11 1.98 -3.55
CA TYR A 143 -3.86 2.59 -4.63
C TYR A 143 -3.01 3.62 -5.36
N GLU A 144 -3.01 3.55 -6.68
CA GLU A 144 -2.29 4.47 -7.57
C GLU A 144 -3.22 4.95 -8.68
N ILE A 145 -3.20 6.27 -8.96
CA ILE A 145 -3.79 6.82 -10.18
C ILE A 145 -2.79 6.63 -11.32
N THR A 146 -3.16 5.77 -12.28
CA THR A 146 -2.25 5.25 -13.30
C THR A 146 -2.04 6.19 -14.47
N ASP A 147 -2.91 7.19 -14.64
CA ASP A 147 -2.79 8.24 -15.65
C ASP A 147 -2.39 9.58 -15.00
N PRO A 148 -1.13 10.01 -15.13
CA PRO A 148 -0.65 11.24 -14.50
C PRO A 148 -1.36 12.50 -14.99
N ARG A 149 -1.93 12.48 -16.19
CA ARG A 149 -2.69 13.60 -16.77
C ARG A 149 -3.96 13.92 -15.98
N CYS A 150 -4.42 12.98 -15.14
CA CYS A 150 -5.58 13.19 -14.27
C CYS A 150 -5.26 14.13 -13.10
N TYR A 151 -3.99 14.30 -12.73
CA TYR A 151 -3.58 15.12 -11.60
C TYR A 151 -2.49 16.16 -11.90
N ARG A 152 -1.71 16.01 -12.97
CA ARG A 152 -0.73 17.01 -13.40
C ARG A 152 -1.30 17.97 -14.44
N ARG A 153 -0.74 19.17 -14.49
CA ARG A 153 -0.86 20.11 -15.60
C ARG A 153 0.12 19.73 -16.71
N ALA A 154 -0.09 20.27 -17.91
CA ALA A 154 0.74 19.93 -19.08
C ALA A 154 2.14 20.56 -19.02
N ASP A 155 2.28 21.64 -18.25
CA ASP A 155 3.51 22.39 -17.99
C ASP A 155 4.29 21.84 -16.77
N ASP A 156 3.68 20.96 -15.98
CA ASP A 156 4.38 20.29 -14.88
C ASP A 156 5.48 19.38 -15.47
N GLY A 157 6.71 19.59 -15.03
CA GLY A 157 7.84 18.73 -15.39
C GLY A 157 7.63 17.28 -14.94
N GLU A 158 8.48 16.38 -15.40
CA GLU A 158 8.51 15.02 -14.82
C GLU A 158 9.05 15.08 -13.39
N GLU A 159 8.15 15.09 -12.41
CA GLU A 159 8.52 14.76 -11.03
C GLU A 159 8.78 13.26 -10.90
N ASP A 160 9.96 12.94 -10.35
CA ASP A 160 10.38 11.57 -10.08
C ASP A 160 9.58 10.95 -8.93
N ASP A 161 9.09 11.77 -8.00
CA ASP A 161 8.32 11.34 -6.84
C ASP A 161 6.81 11.62 -7.03
N PHE A 162 5.98 10.71 -6.53
CA PHE A 162 4.52 10.82 -6.53
C PHE A 162 3.94 10.15 -5.29
N TRP A 163 2.67 10.44 -4.99
CA TRP A 163 1.97 9.83 -3.88
C TRP A 163 1.16 8.60 -4.31
N VAL A 164 1.16 7.56 -3.48
CA VAL A 164 0.15 6.51 -3.47
C VAL A 164 -0.63 6.56 -2.15
N LEU A 165 -1.84 6.00 -2.15
CA LEU A 165 -2.63 5.86 -0.94
C LEU A 165 -2.61 4.40 -0.50
N CYS A 166 -2.24 4.13 0.75
CA CYS A 166 -2.19 2.80 1.33
C CYS A 166 -3.24 2.65 2.43
N HIS A 167 -4.00 1.56 2.40
CA HIS A 167 -4.89 1.14 3.48
C HIS A 167 -4.31 -0.09 4.15
N VAL A 168 -3.91 0.03 5.41
CA VAL A 168 -3.36 -1.08 6.22
C VAL A 168 -4.38 -1.49 7.26
N ARG A 169 -4.69 -2.78 7.33
CA ARG A 169 -5.69 -3.32 8.27
C ARG A 169 -5.44 -4.77 8.65
N LYS A 170 -6.06 -5.20 9.74
CA LYS A 170 -6.11 -6.62 10.11
C LYS A 170 -7.30 -7.31 9.41
N SER A 171 -7.07 -8.49 8.84
CA SER A 171 -8.14 -9.33 8.29
C SER A 171 -9.08 -9.78 9.39
N SER A 172 -10.39 -9.59 9.19
CA SER A 172 -11.45 -10.17 10.03
C SER A 172 -11.62 -11.67 9.83
N ARG A 173 -11.09 -12.23 8.74
CA ARG A 173 -11.06 -13.69 8.53
C ARG A 173 -9.91 -14.29 9.33
N PRO A 174 -10.15 -15.37 10.11
CA PRO A 174 -9.07 -16.08 10.78
C PRO A 174 -8.06 -16.55 9.73
N SER A 175 -6.78 -16.32 10.00
CA SER A 175 -5.69 -16.67 9.10
C SER A 175 -5.64 -18.19 8.92
N ALA A 176 -6.32 -18.71 7.90
CA ALA A 176 -6.14 -20.09 7.50
C ALA A 176 -4.69 -20.25 7.01
N ALA A 177 -3.89 -21.01 7.74
CA ALA A 177 -2.52 -21.35 7.39
C ALA A 177 -2.49 -22.18 6.10
N LYS A 178 -2.63 -21.53 4.94
CA LYS A 178 -2.43 -22.17 3.64
C LYS A 178 -0.95 -22.11 3.30
N ILE A 179 -0.27 -23.19 3.66
CA ILE A 179 1.11 -23.51 3.26
C ILE A 179 1.08 -23.78 1.75
N SER A 180 1.67 -22.90 0.96
CA SER A 180 2.11 -23.27 -0.39
C SER A 180 3.48 -23.96 -0.27
N PRO A 181 3.68 -25.14 -0.89
CA PRO A 181 4.97 -25.82 -0.82
C PRO A 181 6.03 -24.98 -1.52
N ALA A 182 7.20 -24.84 -0.88
CA ALA A 182 8.36 -24.19 -1.46
C ALA A 182 8.75 -24.90 -2.78
N LYS A 183 8.97 -24.13 -3.86
CA LYS A 183 9.58 -24.67 -5.07
C LYS A 183 10.95 -25.26 -4.70
N PRO A 184 11.28 -26.50 -5.13
CA PRO A 184 12.57 -27.09 -4.82
C PRO A 184 13.69 -26.25 -5.43
N ALA A 185 14.76 -26.06 -4.64
CA ALA A 185 15.96 -25.37 -5.08
C ALA A 185 16.53 -26.06 -6.32
N ARG A 186 16.75 -25.28 -7.38
CA ARG A 186 17.30 -25.76 -8.64
C ARG A 186 18.75 -26.21 -8.39
N ARG A 187 18.97 -27.53 -8.35
CA ARG A 187 20.29 -28.16 -8.23
C ARG A 187 21.23 -27.57 -9.30
N ARG A 188 22.32 -26.91 -8.89
CA ARG A 188 23.39 -26.51 -9.83
C ARG A 188 24.05 -27.78 -10.33
N LYS A 189 24.08 -27.99 -11.66
CA LYS A 189 24.88 -29.06 -12.27
C LYS A 189 26.36 -28.78 -11.99
N PRO A 190 27.17 -29.79 -11.60
CA PRO A 190 28.60 -29.61 -11.48
C PRO A 190 29.20 -29.35 -12.87
N THR A 191 30.04 -28.32 -12.97
CA THR A 191 30.89 -28.05 -14.13
C THR A 191 31.96 -29.13 -14.25
N ALA A 192 32.07 -29.76 -15.42
CA ALA A 192 33.12 -30.73 -15.72
C ALA A 192 34.50 -30.04 -15.70
N ALA A 193 35.45 -30.65 -15.00
CA ALA A 193 36.85 -30.25 -15.05
C ALA A 193 37.43 -30.61 -16.43
N ALA A 194 38.14 -29.67 -17.05
CA ALA A 194 38.93 -29.93 -18.23
C ALA A 194 40.23 -30.63 -17.81
N ASP A 195 40.42 -31.86 -18.29
CA ASP A 195 41.69 -32.57 -18.21
C ASP A 195 42.72 -31.88 -19.10
N VAL A 196 43.76 -31.32 -18.49
CA VAL A 196 45.02 -31.02 -19.16
C VAL A 196 45.92 -32.24 -18.96
N ARG A 197 46.16 -33.00 -20.03
CA ARG A 197 47.32 -33.88 -20.10
C ARG A 197 48.17 -33.53 -21.30
N ALA A 198 49.42 -33.26 -20.97
CA ALA A 198 50.56 -33.09 -21.86
C ALA A 198 50.97 -34.44 -22.47
N ALA A 199 51.31 -34.40 -23.77
CA ALA A 199 52.48 -35.00 -24.41
C ALA A 199 52.42 -34.67 -25.91
#